data_AF-A0A2T2S113-F1
#
_entry.id   AF-A0A2T2S113-F1
#
_cell.length_a   1.000
_cell.length_b   1.000
_cell.length_c   1.000
_cell.angle_alpha   90.00
_cell.angle_beta   90.00
_cell.angle_gamma   90.00
#
_symmetry.space_group_name_H-M   'P 1'
#
loop_
_entity.id
_entity.type
_entity.pdbx_description
1 polymer ?
#
loop_
_entity_poly.entity_id
_entity_poly.type
_entity_poly.pdbx_seq_one_letter_code
_entity_poly.pdbx_strand_id
1 'polypeptide(L)' 'MRSHVVYDCYISEEVRKCARELDKVYIPSRYPDAYSSGAPMEFFDQQNALESLNCAKKIFALVKYLVNNAE' A
#
# COMPACT_ATOMS: atom_id res chain seq x y z
N MET A 1 -16.49 30.39 -0.19
CA MET A 1 -15.30 29.80 -0.83
C MET A 1 -14.39 29.32 0.29
N ARG A 2 -14.49 28.05 0.71
CA ARG A 2 -13.64 27.50 1.78
C ARG A 2 -12.22 27.36 1.22
N SER A 3 -11.30 28.14 1.78
CA SER A 3 -9.86 28.01 1.59
C SER A 3 -9.47 26.55 1.70
N HIS A 4 -8.85 26.01 0.64
CA HIS A 4 -8.20 24.71 0.67
C HIS A 4 -6.96 24.87 1.55
N VAL A 5 -7.14 24.72 2.86
CA VAL A 5 -6.02 24.48 3.77
C VAL A 5 -5.52 23.09 3.43
N VAL A 6 -4.55 23.02 2.52
CA VAL A 6 -3.77 21.81 2.32
C VAL A 6 -2.92 21.69 3.58
N TYR A 7 -3.41 20.92 4.56
CA TYR A 7 -2.55 20.44 5.62
C TYR A 7 -1.49 19.58 4.95
N ASP A 8 -0.26 20.08 4.94
CA ASP A 8 0.88 19.34 4.42
C ASP A 8 1.17 18.21 5.44
N CYS A 9 0.43 17.12 5.31
CA CYS A 9 0.66 15.91 6.11
C CYS A 9 1.99 15.33 5.63
N TYR A 10 3.02 15.47 6.46
CA TYR A 10 4.30 14.83 6.21
C TYR A 10 4.13 13.31 6.31
N ILE A 11 3.93 12.66 5.17
CA ILE A 11 3.96 11.21 5.03
C ILE A 11 5.41 10.78 4.84
N SER A 12 5.91 9.91 5.72
CA SER A 12 7.28 9.41 5.65
C SER A 12 7.55 8.68 4.34
N GLU A 13 8.80 8.74 3.85
CA GLU A 13 9.22 8.04 2.64
C GLU A 13 9.02 6.52 2.74
N GLU A 14 9.11 5.96 3.95
CA GLU A 14 8.84 4.55 4.19
C GLU A 14 7.38 4.18 3.87
N VAL A 15 6.42 4.99 4.32
CA VAL A 15 5.00 4.76 4.04
C VAL A 15 4.72 4.96 2.54
N ARG A 16 5.34 5.95 1.91
CA ARG A 16 5.24 6.17 0.45
C ARG A 16 5.80 4.98 -0.34
N LYS A 17 6.94 4.43 0.09
CA LYS A 17 7.49 3.20 -0.50
C LYS A 17 6.52 2.04 -0.34
N CYS A 18 5.96 1.86 0.84
CA CYS A 18 4.97 0.81 1.08
C CYS A 18 3.73 0.93 0.21
N ALA A 19 3.22 2.14 -0.03
CA ALA A 19 2.11 2.34 -0.97
C ALA A 19 2.47 1.86 -2.38
N ARG A 20 3.65 2.26 -2.89
CA ARG A 20 4.13 1.81 -4.21
C ARG A 20 4.31 0.30 -4.31
N GLU A 21 4.80 -0.36 -3.25
CA GLU A 21 4.94 -1.82 -3.25
C GLU A 21 3.57 -2.53 -3.26
N LEU A 22 2.58 -2.00 -2.55
CA LEU A 22 1.22 -2.55 -2.57
C LEU A 22 0.50 -2.33 -3.91
N ASP A 23 0.72 -1.19 -4.57
CA ASP A 23 0.15 -0.92 -5.89
C ASP A 23 0.62 -1.95 -6.94
N LYS A 24 1.90 -2.36 -6.87
CA LYS A 24 2.47 -3.37 -7.78
C LYS A 24 1.77 -4.71 -7.70
N VAL A 25 1.24 -5.10 -6.53
CA VAL A 25 0.66 -6.43 -6.33
C VAL A 25 -0.85 -6.49 -6.60
N TYR A 26 -1.51 -5.34 -6.78
CA TYR A 26 -2.98 -5.28 -6.93
C TYR A 26 -3.51 -6.03 -8.16
N ILE A 27 -2.90 -5.85 -9.34
CA ILE A 27 -3.29 -6.58 -10.57
C ILE A 27 -2.63 -7.96 -10.62
N PRO A 28 -1.30 -8.09 -10.45
CA PRO A 28 -0.62 -9.36 -10.68
C PRO A 28 -1.03 -10.48 -9.72
N SER A 29 -1.47 -10.17 -8.50
CA SER A 29 -1.96 -11.20 -7.57
C SER A 29 -3.30 -11.84 -7.96
N ARG A 30 -4.01 -11.31 -8.96
CA ARG A 30 -5.40 -11.73 -9.28
C ARG A 30 -5.60 -12.19 -10.71
N TYR A 31 -4.92 -11.57 -11.67
CA TYR A 31 -5.18 -11.81 -13.08
C TYR A 31 -3.97 -12.47 -13.78
N PRO A 32 -4.16 -13.66 -14.38
CA PRO A 32 -3.07 -14.36 -15.08
C PRO A 32 -2.44 -13.57 -16.24
N ASP A 33 -3.21 -12.68 -16.89
CA ASP A 33 -2.75 -11.84 -18.00
C ASP A 33 -1.76 -10.73 -17.58
N ALA A 34 -1.51 -10.57 -16.27
CA ALA A 34 -0.41 -9.77 -15.77
C ALA A 34 0.97 -10.41 -16.02
N TYR A 35 1.02 -11.69 -16.38
CA TYR A 35 2.24 -12.45 -16.66
C TYR A 35 2.22 -13.01 -18.08
N SER A 36 3.40 -13.33 -18.62
CA SER A 36 3.50 -13.96 -19.94
C SER A 36 2.93 -15.39 -19.99
N SER A 37 2.85 -16.06 -18.84
CA SER A 37 2.34 -17.43 -18.68
C SER A 37 2.18 -17.78 -17.20
N GLY A 38 1.41 -18.83 -16.88
CA GLY A 38 1.25 -19.35 -15.52
C GLY A 38 0.09 -18.72 -14.74
N ALA A 39 -0.17 -19.23 -13.53
CA ALA A 39 -1.16 -18.68 -12.62
C ALA A 39 -0.52 -17.68 -11.63
N PRO A 40 -1.23 -16.62 -11.19
CA PRO A 40 -0.73 -15.64 -10.22
C PRO A 40 -0.05 -16.26 -9.00
N MET A 41 -0.61 -17.33 -8.42
CA MET A 41 -0.07 -17.99 -7.23
C MET A 41 1.36 -18.54 -7.41
N GLU A 42 1.81 -18.78 -8.64
CA GLU A 42 3.16 -19.26 -8.93
C GLU A 42 4.24 -18.17 -8.79
N PHE A 43 3.83 -16.89 -8.79
CA PHE A 43 4.73 -15.73 -8.76
C PHE A 43 4.85 -15.07 -7.38
N PHE A 44 4.14 -15.58 -6.37
CA PHE A 44 4.18 -15.06 -5.01
C PHE A 44 4.59 -16.16 -4.04
N ASP A 45 5.49 -15.80 -3.14
CA ASP A 45 5.89 -16.64 -2.03
C ASP A 45 5.46 -16.05 -0.67
N GLN A 46 5.82 -16.76 0.40
CA GLN A 46 5.56 -16.33 1.77
C GLN A 46 6.24 -14.99 2.09
N GLN A 47 7.43 -14.72 1.54
CA GLN A 47 8.17 -13.50 1.79
C GLN A 47 7.44 -12.29 1.18
N ASN A 48 6.95 -12.40 -0.06
CA ASN A 48 6.15 -11.35 -0.70
C ASN A 48 4.88 -11.05 0.11
N ALA A 49 4.23 -12.09 0.64
CA ALA A 49 3.03 -11.93 1.48
C ALA A 49 3.35 -11.19 2.80
N LEU A 50 4.45 -11.56 3.47
CA LEU A 50 4.87 -10.91 4.71
C LEU A 50 5.26 -9.44 4.49
N GLU A 51 5.97 -9.14 3.41
CA GLU A 51 6.34 -7.77 3.05
C GLU A 51 5.11 -6.91 2.76
N SER A 52 4.17 -7.42 1.96
CA SER A 52 2.91 -6.75 1.67
C SER A 52 2.10 -6.50 2.94
N LEU A 53 1.99 -7.50 3.82
CA LEU A 53 1.29 -7.38 5.10
C LEU A 53 1.94 -6.32 6.00
N ASN A 54 3.28 -6.30 6.08
CA ASN A 54 4.00 -5.31 6.87
C ASN A 54 3.80 -3.89 6.34
N CYS A 55 3.78 -3.71 5.02
CA CYS A 55 3.48 -2.43 4.41
C CYS A 55 2.04 -1.97 4.66
N ALA A 56 1.07 -2.87 4.54
CA ALA A 56 -0.33 -2.58 4.86
C ALA A 56 -0.50 -2.15 6.32
N LYS A 57 0.17 -2.83 7.27
CA LYS A 57 0.17 -2.46 8.69
C LYS A 57 0.71 -1.04 8.93
N LYS A 58 1.79 -0.65 8.26
CA LYS A 58 2.38 0.71 8.40
C LYS A 58 1.41 1.79 7.92
N ILE A 59 0.81 1.61 6.75
CA ILE A 59 -0.19 2.55 6.22
C ILE A 59 -1.41 2.62 7.13
N PHE A 60 -1.93 1.46 7.56
CA PHE A 60 -3.09 1.42 8.45
C PHE A 60 -2.83 2.10 9.81
N ALA A 61 -1.64 1.89 10.38
CA ALA A 61 -1.24 2.56 11.62
C ALA A 61 -1.19 4.09 11.46
N LEU A 62 -0.64 4.59 10.34
CA LEU A 62 -0.65 6.02 10.04
C LEU A 62 -2.08 6.57 9.92
N VAL A 63 -2.94 5.92 9.13
CA VAL A 63 -4.33 6.36 8.96
C VAL A 63 -5.07 6.38 10.29
N LYS A 64 -4.91 5.33 11.10
CA LYS A 64 -5.50 5.25 12.45
C LYS A 64 -5.01 6.39 13.35
N TYR A 65 -3.71 6.70 13.31
CA TYR A 65 -3.16 7.84 14.03
C TYR A 65 -3.79 9.16 13.57
N LEU A 66 -3.83 9.42 12.26
CA LEU A 66 -4.40 10.66 11.71
C LEU A 66 -5.88 10.83 12.08
N VAL A 67 -6.69 9.78 11.95
CA VAL A 67 -8.11 9.81 12.29
C VAL A 67 -8.32 10.10 13.78
N ASN A 68 -7.50 9.52 14.66
CA ASN A 68 -7.62 9.73 16.10
C ASN A 68 -7.12 11.11 16.59
N ASN A 69 -6.35 11.82 15.76
CA ASN A 69 -5.78 13.13 16.08
C ASN A 69 -6.32 14.24 15.17
N ALA A 70 -7.38 13.97 14.40
CA ALA A 70 -8.09 14.97 13.61
C ALA A 70 -9.11 15.65 14.52
N GLU A 71 -8.79 16.87 14.97
CA GLU A 71 -9.72 17.78 15.66
C GLU A 71 -10.75 18.38 14.71
#